data_AF-A0A0N0VMR0-F1
#
_entry.id   AF-A0A0N0VMR0-F1
#
_cell.length_a   1.000
_cell.length_b   1.000
_cell.length_c   1.000
_cell.angle_alpha   90.00
_cell.angle_beta   90.00
_cell.angle_gamma   90.00
#
_symmetry.space_group_name_H-M   'P 1'
#
loop_
_entity.id
_entity.type
_entity.pdbx_description
1 polymer ?
#
loop_
_entity_poly.entity_id
_entity_poly.type
_entity_poly.pdbx_seq_one_letter_code
_entity_poly.pdbx_strand_id
1 'polypeptide(L)'
;MARQITSKGKVWEYTHSIWMLWAFLTVGIFNYISFFYISYRTKQWKWTIWGIVYTLPFTLMMIFVDSKNEALATFVSFLYFVSWIISVVHVIKIRTEYLLRIEALESMEVLMRDTMKKQINKEYNIPERPSKPNPVSGDAEKFFKGVNEQKILLDPVDINLATEQELSAQPAIGLILAKKIVAVRNESGAFSSLEDFGLRLSLKPHILEKMSSHIYISSIKKEEPLHPNSGRVVDF
;
A
#
# COMPACT_ATOMS: atom_id res chain seq x y z
N MET A 1 22.29 -10.13 13.29
CA MET A 1 21.89 -8.76 13.71
C MET A 1 20.51 -8.47 13.17
N ALA A 2 19.53 -8.09 14.01
CA ALA A 2 18.18 -7.76 13.53
C ALA A 2 18.24 -6.60 12.52
N ARG A 3 17.59 -6.80 11.36
CA ARG A 3 17.48 -5.87 10.22
C ARG A 3 16.87 -4.53 10.69
N GLN A 4 17.48 -3.41 10.34
CA GLN A 4 16.91 -2.08 10.55
C GLN A 4 15.70 -1.90 9.63
N ILE A 5 14.62 -1.31 10.15
CA ILE A 5 13.37 -1.08 9.42
C ILE A 5 13.42 0.29 8.73
N THR A 6 13.94 1.31 9.41
CA THR A 6 13.98 2.70 8.92
C THR A 6 15.40 3.20 8.74
N SER A 7 15.58 4.27 7.95
CA SER A 7 16.89 4.90 7.75
C SER A 7 17.40 5.62 9.00
N LYS A 8 16.50 5.92 9.95
CA LYS A 8 16.77 6.63 11.21
C LYS A 8 17.42 5.77 12.30
N GLY A 9 17.49 4.46 12.09
CA GLY A 9 18.17 3.52 12.99
C GLY A 9 17.37 3.14 14.24
N LYS A 10 17.91 2.19 15.01
CA LYS A 10 17.17 1.44 16.05
C LYS A 10 16.68 2.30 17.22
N VAL A 11 17.47 3.27 17.66
CA VAL A 11 17.09 4.14 18.78
C VAL A 11 15.81 4.89 18.44
N TRP A 12 15.74 5.46 17.24
CA TRP A 12 14.54 6.14 16.74
C TRP A 12 13.36 5.17 16.62
N GLU A 13 13.59 3.95 16.14
CA GLU A 13 12.51 2.97 16.04
C GLU A 13 11.93 2.59 17.41
N TYR A 14 12.76 2.46 18.45
CA TYR A 14 12.28 2.14 19.79
C TYR A 14 11.51 3.30 20.42
N THR A 15 12.01 4.53 20.30
CA THR A 15 11.32 5.72 20.84
C THR A 15 9.97 5.93 20.16
N HIS A 16 9.87 5.64 18.86
CA HIS A 16 8.61 5.75 18.12
C HIS A 16 7.70 4.53 18.29
N SER A 17 8.13 3.48 18.99
CA SER A 17 7.32 2.30 19.30
C SER A 17 6.73 2.29 20.72
N ILE A 18 6.92 3.36 21.51
CA ILE A 18 6.45 3.44 22.92
C ILE A 18 4.93 3.23 23.04
N TRP A 19 4.17 3.62 22.01
CA TRP A 19 2.71 3.41 21.98
C TRP A 19 2.30 1.94 22.11
N MET A 20 3.17 0.99 21.74
CA MET A 20 2.91 -0.43 21.86
C MET A 20 2.80 -0.91 23.30
N LEU A 21 3.38 -0.17 24.26
CA LEU A 21 3.35 -0.53 25.68
C LEU A 21 1.92 -0.66 26.22
N TRP A 22 0.98 0.14 25.71
CA TRP A 22 -0.44 0.05 26.07
C TRP A 22 -1.06 -1.31 25.73
N ALA A 23 -0.58 -1.99 24.68
CA ALA A 23 -1.05 -3.33 24.31
C ALA A 23 -0.47 -4.44 25.21
N PHE A 24 0.76 -4.27 25.71
CA PHE A 24 1.45 -5.29 26.51
C PHE A 24 1.20 -5.15 28.02
N LEU A 25 1.26 -3.92 28.55
CA LEU A 25 1.32 -3.67 29.99
C LEU A 25 -0.04 -3.76 30.69
N THR A 26 -1.13 -3.60 29.94
CA THR A 26 -2.45 -3.32 30.52
C THR A 26 -3.37 -4.53 30.60
N VAL A 27 -2.85 -5.74 30.31
CA VAL A 27 -3.63 -6.98 30.24
C VAL A 27 -4.88 -6.82 29.35
N GLY A 28 -4.81 -5.94 28.34
CA GLY A 28 -5.89 -5.69 27.40
C GLY A 28 -6.84 -4.54 27.76
N ILE A 29 -6.77 -3.96 28.97
CA ILE A 29 -7.70 -2.91 29.42
C ILE A 29 -7.58 -1.62 28.59
N PHE A 30 -6.37 -1.29 28.09
CA PHE A 30 -6.14 -0.10 27.29
C PHE A 30 -5.46 -0.39 25.95
N ASN A 31 -5.59 -1.62 25.42
CA ASN A 31 -4.94 -1.98 24.16
C ASN A 31 -5.41 -1.08 22.99
N TYR A 32 -6.69 -0.69 22.96
CA TYR A 32 -7.31 0.14 21.94
C TYR A 32 -6.68 1.55 21.85
N ILE A 33 -6.10 2.08 22.94
CA ILE A 33 -5.37 3.36 22.94
C ILE A 33 -4.21 3.31 21.95
N SER A 34 -3.53 2.17 21.84
CA SER A 34 -2.47 1.94 20.84
C SER A 34 -2.97 2.22 19.42
N PHE A 35 -4.15 1.67 19.08
CA PHE A 35 -4.73 1.73 17.73
C PHE A 35 -5.26 3.12 17.38
N PHE A 36 -5.87 3.82 18.33
CA PHE A 36 -6.28 5.21 18.13
C PHE A 36 -5.09 6.16 18.06
N TYR A 37 -4.05 5.94 18.86
CA TYR A 37 -2.83 6.73 18.81
C TYR A 37 -2.19 6.65 17.42
N ILE A 38 -2.00 5.44 16.89
CA ILE A 38 -1.39 5.28 15.57
C ILE A 38 -2.29 5.84 14.46
N SER A 39 -3.62 5.69 14.56
CA SER A 39 -4.54 6.17 13.53
C SER A 39 -4.52 7.70 13.42
N TYR A 40 -4.50 8.38 14.57
CA TYR A 40 -4.31 9.82 14.65
C TYR A 40 -2.95 10.23 14.07
N ARG A 41 -1.86 9.56 14.47
CA ARG A 41 -0.49 9.92 14.07
C ARG A 41 -0.21 9.73 12.59
N THR A 42 -0.79 8.73 11.93
CA THR A 42 -0.52 8.46 10.50
C THR A 42 -1.66 8.84 9.57
N LYS A 43 -2.76 9.38 10.10
CA LYS A 43 -3.97 9.75 9.33
C LYS A 43 -4.56 8.56 8.56
N GLN A 44 -4.56 7.37 9.16
CA GLN A 44 -5.04 6.13 8.53
C GLN A 44 -6.30 5.58 9.20
N TRP A 45 -7.41 5.55 8.45
CA TRP A 45 -8.71 5.15 8.99
C TRP A 45 -8.81 3.67 9.35
N LYS A 46 -8.08 2.81 8.64
CA LYS A 46 -8.07 1.36 8.89
C LYS A 46 -7.68 1.00 10.33
N TRP A 47 -6.84 1.79 10.98
CA TRP A 47 -6.43 1.52 12.36
C TRP A 47 -7.44 2.00 13.39
N THR A 48 -8.23 3.03 13.07
CA THR A 48 -9.39 3.43 13.88
C THR A 48 -10.41 2.30 13.97
N ILE A 49 -10.66 1.59 12.86
CA ILE A 49 -11.55 0.41 12.83
C ILE A 49 -11.04 -0.65 13.82
N TRP A 50 -9.75 -0.97 13.80
CA TRP A 50 -9.17 -1.91 14.76
C TRP A 50 -9.28 -1.45 16.21
N GLY A 51 -9.11 -0.15 16.48
CA GLY A 51 -9.36 0.43 17.80
C GLY A 51 -10.79 0.13 18.30
N ILE A 52 -11.79 0.36 17.46
CA ILE A 52 -13.20 0.06 17.77
C ILE A 52 -13.41 -1.44 17.97
N VAL A 53 -12.85 -2.30 17.10
CA VAL A 53 -12.97 -3.75 17.22
C VAL A 53 -12.43 -4.25 18.56
N TYR A 54 -11.28 -3.73 19.00
CA TYR A 54 -10.68 -4.15 20.27
C TYR A 54 -11.33 -3.52 21.51
N THR A 55 -12.15 -2.46 21.38
CA THR A 55 -12.98 -1.99 22.50
C THR A 55 -14.11 -2.96 22.86
N LEU A 56 -14.67 -3.69 21.89
CA LEU A 56 -15.87 -4.51 22.09
C LEU A 56 -15.70 -5.65 23.13
N PRO A 57 -14.64 -6.48 23.08
CA PRO A 57 -14.46 -7.54 24.08
C PRO A 57 -14.30 -6.99 25.50
N PHE A 58 -13.65 -5.84 25.66
CA PHE A 58 -13.51 -5.19 26.96
C PHE A 58 -14.85 -4.65 27.47
N THR A 59 -15.64 -3.97 26.63
CA THR A 59 -16.96 -3.48 27.05
C THR A 59 -17.91 -4.62 27.41
N LEU A 60 -17.87 -5.72 26.65
CA LEU A 60 -18.65 -6.93 26.98
C LEU A 60 -18.20 -7.54 28.31
N MET A 61 -16.89 -7.66 28.55
CA MET A 61 -16.37 -8.16 29.82
C MET A 61 -16.85 -7.31 31.00
N MET A 62 -16.84 -5.98 30.88
CA MET A 62 -17.34 -5.07 31.91
C MET A 62 -18.85 -5.17 32.15
N ILE A 63 -19.64 -5.44 31.12
CA ILE A 63 -21.10 -5.60 31.24
C ILE A 63 -21.45 -6.93 31.94
N PHE A 64 -20.70 -8.00 31.66
CA PHE A 64 -21.04 -9.36 32.10
C PHE A 64 -20.23 -9.84 33.32
N VAL A 65 -19.36 -9.00 33.89
CA VAL A 65 -18.51 -9.39 35.03
C VAL A 65 -19.33 -9.79 36.27
N ASP A 66 -20.49 -9.17 36.49
CA ASP A 66 -21.41 -9.46 37.61
C ASP A 66 -22.70 -10.17 37.13
N SER A 67 -22.60 -10.87 36.00
CA SER A 67 -23.71 -11.64 35.43
C SER A 67 -24.10 -12.79 36.34
N LYS A 68 -25.41 -12.94 36.62
CA LYS A 68 -25.96 -14.14 37.29
C LYS A 68 -25.75 -15.43 36.49
N ASN A 69 -25.53 -15.33 35.18
CA ASN A 69 -25.17 -16.45 34.34
C ASN A 69 -23.64 -16.62 34.32
N GLU A 70 -23.14 -17.46 35.22
CA GLU A 70 -21.70 -17.71 35.39
C GLU A 70 -21.05 -18.32 34.16
N ALA A 71 -21.76 -19.22 33.45
CA ALA A 71 -21.24 -19.85 32.23
C ALA A 71 -21.00 -18.83 31.13
N LEU A 72 -21.94 -17.89 30.95
CA LEU A 72 -21.80 -16.80 29.99
C LEU A 72 -20.69 -15.83 30.39
N ALA A 73 -20.60 -15.46 31.67
CA ALA A 73 -19.53 -14.59 32.18
C ALA A 73 -18.13 -15.20 31.94
N THR A 74 -18.01 -16.50 32.19
CA THR A 74 -16.77 -17.28 31.95
C THR A 74 -16.41 -17.29 30.47
N PHE A 75 -17.38 -17.55 29.60
CA PHE A 75 -17.17 -17.55 28.15
C PHE A 75 -16.74 -16.17 27.61
N VAL A 76 -17.40 -15.09 28.04
CA VAL A 76 -17.03 -13.72 27.65
C VAL A 76 -15.62 -13.37 28.14
N SER A 77 -15.28 -13.75 29.36
CA SER A 77 -13.92 -13.55 29.92
C SER A 77 -12.86 -14.31 29.12
N PHE A 78 -13.15 -15.54 28.70
CA PHE A 78 -12.25 -16.31 27.83
C PHE A 78 -12.01 -15.61 26.48
N LEU A 79 -13.09 -15.14 25.82
CA LEU A 79 -12.98 -14.40 24.56
C LEU A 79 -12.17 -13.11 24.71
N TYR A 80 -12.27 -12.43 25.86
CA TYR A 80 -11.46 -11.25 26.15
C TYR A 80 -9.96 -11.56 26.14
N PHE A 81 -9.52 -12.62 26.84
CA PHE A 81 -8.10 -13.00 26.86
C PHE A 81 -7.59 -13.45 25.49
N VAL A 82 -8.39 -14.20 24.72
CA VAL A 82 -8.04 -14.57 23.35
C VAL A 82 -7.89 -13.33 22.47
N SER A 83 -8.83 -12.39 22.55
CA SER A 83 -8.76 -11.13 21.81
C SER A 83 -7.54 -10.29 22.20
N TRP A 84 -7.20 -10.25 23.49
CA TRP A 84 -5.99 -9.57 23.96
C TRP A 84 -4.73 -10.14 23.31
N ILE A 85 -4.57 -11.47 23.29
CA ILE A 85 -3.43 -12.14 22.65
C ILE A 85 -3.37 -11.78 21.14
N ILE A 86 -4.51 -11.84 20.44
CA ILE A 86 -4.60 -11.45 19.03
C ILE A 86 -4.17 -9.98 18.84
N SER A 87 -4.62 -9.08 19.72
CA SER A 87 -4.27 -7.66 19.65
C SER A 87 -2.77 -7.42 19.82
N VAL A 88 -2.10 -8.19 20.69
CA VAL A 88 -0.64 -8.13 20.87
C VAL A 88 0.09 -8.50 19.59
N VAL A 89 -0.29 -9.62 18.96
CA VAL A 89 0.28 -10.06 17.68
C VAL A 89 0.04 -9.00 16.60
N HIS A 90 -1.14 -8.38 16.61
CA HIS A 90 -1.50 -7.35 15.64
C HIS A 90 -0.62 -6.10 15.76
N VAL A 91 -0.38 -5.62 16.98
CA VAL A 91 0.47 -4.46 17.24
C VAL A 91 1.90 -4.68 16.76
N ILE A 92 2.43 -5.90 16.93
CA ILE A 92 3.76 -6.28 16.42
C ILE A 92 3.80 -6.20 14.89
N LYS A 93 2.77 -6.68 14.18
CA LYS A 93 2.70 -6.60 12.72
C LYS A 93 2.58 -5.16 12.22
N ILE A 94 1.78 -4.35 12.90
CA ILE A 94 1.55 -2.95 12.54
C ILE A 94 2.81 -2.09 12.73
N ARG A 95 3.67 -2.42 13.71
CA ARG A 95 4.88 -1.65 14.03
C ARG A 95 5.70 -1.29 12.79
N THR A 96 5.97 -2.26 11.92
CA THR A 96 6.76 -2.05 10.70
C THR A 96 6.09 -1.04 9.77
N GLU A 97 4.80 -1.20 9.51
CA GLU A 97 4.04 -0.28 8.66
C GLU A 97 3.95 1.13 9.27
N TYR A 98 3.75 1.22 10.59
CA TYR A 98 3.70 2.48 11.32
C TYR A 98 5.02 3.26 11.22
N LEU A 99 6.16 2.60 11.48
CA LEU A 99 7.47 3.25 11.46
C LEU A 99 7.82 3.77 10.06
N LEU A 100 7.51 3.00 9.01
CA LEU A 100 7.73 3.43 7.63
C LEU A 100 6.82 4.62 7.27
N ARG A 101 5.57 4.61 7.72
CA ARG A 101 4.63 5.72 7.45
C ARG A 101 5.04 7.01 8.16
N ILE A 102 5.48 6.93 9.41
CA ILE A 102 5.87 8.13 10.16
C ILE A 102 7.16 8.73 9.60
N GLU A 103 8.14 7.90 9.19
CA GLU A 103 9.35 8.35 8.49
C GLU A 103 9.01 9.04 7.16
N ALA A 104 8.10 8.46 6.37
CA ALA A 104 7.66 9.05 5.12
C ALA A 104 6.92 10.37 5.32
N LEU A 105 6.06 10.47 6.34
CA LEU A 105 5.35 11.70 6.68
C LEU A 105 6.31 12.81 7.13
N GLU A 106 7.28 12.49 7.98
CA GLU A 106 8.31 13.45 8.43
C GLU A 106 9.18 13.92 7.25
N SER A 107 9.60 12.99 6.40
CA SER A 107 10.39 13.28 5.20
C SER A 107 9.63 14.18 4.21
N MET A 108 8.34 13.91 4.01
CA MET A 108 7.48 14.73 3.14
C MET A 108 7.29 16.14 3.71
N GLU A 109 7.09 16.28 5.02
CA GLU A 109 6.93 17.59 5.66
C GLU A 109 8.19 18.44 5.49
N VAL A 110 9.37 17.86 5.69
CA VAL A 110 10.65 18.54 5.50
C VAL A 110 10.84 18.97 4.05
N LEU A 111 10.58 18.08 3.09
CA LEU A 111 10.68 18.40 1.66
C LEU A 111 9.71 19.53 1.25
N MET A 112 8.45 19.45 1.71
CA MET A 112 7.45 20.50 1.46
C MET A 112 7.90 21.84 2.04
N ARG A 113 8.40 21.84 3.28
CA ARG A 113 8.89 23.05 3.95
C ARG A 113 10.05 23.68 3.19
N ASP A 114 11.03 22.89 2.77
CA ASP A 114 12.19 23.38 2.03
C ASP A 114 11.81 23.89 0.64
N THR A 115 10.87 23.22 -0.03
CA THR A 115 10.31 23.67 -1.32
C THR A 115 9.58 24.99 -1.18
N MET A 116 8.73 25.14 -0.15
CA MET A 116 8.03 26.39 0.14
C MET A 116 9.00 27.53 0.42
N LYS A 117 10.07 27.29 1.20
CA LYS A 117 11.11 28.30 1.46
C LYS A 117 11.79 28.77 0.17
N LYS A 118 12.16 27.84 -0.73
CA LYS A 118 12.75 28.17 -2.02
C LYS A 118 11.81 29.00 -2.89
N GLN A 119 10.52 28.65 -2.91
CA GLN A 119 9.51 29.40 -3.65
C GLN A 119 9.35 30.83 -3.10
N ILE A 120 9.30 31.00 -1.78
CA ILE A 120 9.22 32.31 -1.13
C ILE A 120 10.47 33.14 -1.45
N ASN A 121 11.66 32.56 -1.31
CA ASN A 121 12.91 33.28 -1.60
C ASN A 121 12.95 33.76 -3.05
N LYS A 122 12.46 32.94 -3.98
CA LYS A 122 12.35 33.29 -5.41
C LYS A 122 11.35 34.42 -5.64
N GLU A 123 10.15 34.34 -5.05
CA GLU A 123 9.09 35.34 -5.22
C GLU A 123 9.51 36.72 -4.69
N TYR A 124 10.19 36.74 -3.54
CA TYR A 124 10.60 37.97 -2.87
C TYR A 124 12.04 38.40 -3.20
N ASN A 125 12.72 37.73 -4.12
CA ASN A 125 14.15 37.94 -4.42
C ASN A 125 15.03 38.01 -3.16
N ILE A 126 14.73 37.18 -2.16
CA ILE A 126 15.52 37.10 -0.93
C ILE A 126 16.79 36.31 -1.27
N PRO A 127 17.99 36.89 -1.12
CA PRO A 127 19.22 36.17 -1.40
C PRO A 127 19.32 34.93 -0.51
N GLU A 128 19.55 33.76 -1.12
CA GLU A 128 19.75 32.52 -0.38
C GLU A 128 20.98 32.69 0.52
N ARG A 129 20.75 32.83 1.84
CA ARG A 129 21.83 32.67 2.80
C ARG A 129 22.31 31.22 2.72
N PRO A 130 23.64 30.97 2.76
CA PRO A 130 24.16 29.63 2.91
C PRO A 130 23.66 29.05 4.24
N SER A 131 22.59 28.29 4.16
CA SER A 131 22.06 27.52 5.27
C SER A 131 22.69 26.14 5.20
N LYS A 132 23.17 25.64 6.34
CA LYS A 132 23.66 24.27 6.40
C LYS A 132 22.52 23.36 5.92
N PRO A 133 22.75 22.47 4.93
CA PRO A 133 21.72 21.56 4.48
C PRO A 133 21.19 20.81 5.68
N ASN A 134 19.88 20.87 5.89
CA ASN A 134 19.24 20.16 6.98
C ASN A 134 19.50 18.66 6.77
N PRO A 135 20.19 17.96 7.69
CA PRO A 135 20.57 16.55 7.49
C PRO A 135 19.36 15.67 7.15
N VAL A 136 18.21 16.00 7.75
CA VAL A 136 16.93 15.33 7.51
C VAL A 136 16.42 15.51 6.08
N SER A 137 16.68 16.66 5.45
CA SER A 137 16.29 16.94 4.05
C SER A 137 17.13 16.11 3.07
N GLY A 138 18.43 15.95 3.35
CA GLY A 138 19.30 15.07 2.57
C GLY A 138 18.92 13.60 2.68
N ASP A 139 18.55 13.14 3.89
CA ASP A 139 18.03 11.79 4.11
C ASP A 139 16.69 11.57 3.41
N ALA A 140 15.79 12.56 3.45
CA ALA A 140 14.50 12.50 2.78
C ALA A 140 14.66 12.41 1.26
N GLU A 141 15.51 13.24 0.67
CA GLU A 141 15.79 13.18 -0.77
C GLU A 141 16.36 11.81 -1.18
N LYS A 142 17.28 11.26 -0.38
CA LYS A 142 17.81 9.90 -0.59
C LYS A 142 16.76 8.82 -0.38
N PHE A 143 15.88 8.95 0.61
CA PHE A 143 14.78 8.02 0.85
C PHE A 143 13.82 7.99 -0.34
N PHE A 144 13.40 9.17 -0.83
CA PHE A 144 12.52 9.25 -2.00
C PHE A 144 13.22 8.82 -3.30
N LYS A 145 14.51 9.14 -3.49
CA LYS A 145 15.30 8.60 -4.61
C LYS A 145 15.41 7.08 -4.52
N GLY A 146 15.75 6.52 -3.37
CA GLY A 146 15.85 5.07 -3.16
C GLY A 146 14.52 4.33 -3.33
N VAL A 147 13.40 4.93 -2.88
CA VAL A 147 12.05 4.39 -3.12
C VAL A 147 11.67 4.48 -4.60
N ASN A 148 12.08 5.55 -5.29
CA ASN A 148 11.83 5.73 -6.72
C ASN A 148 12.75 4.86 -7.59
N GLU A 149 13.96 4.53 -7.13
CA GLU A 149 14.93 3.64 -7.80
C GLU A 149 14.63 2.16 -7.51
N GLN A 150 14.08 1.82 -6.34
CA GLN A 150 13.51 0.50 -6.06
C GLN A 150 12.21 0.24 -6.84
N LYS A 151 11.66 1.28 -7.46
CA LYS A 151 10.62 1.18 -8.46
C LYS A 151 11.31 1.20 -9.84
N ILE A 152 11.38 0.02 -10.48
CA ILE A 152 11.72 -0.25 -11.90
C ILE A 152 13.09 -0.93 -12.10
N LEU A 153 13.06 -2.26 -12.14
CA LEU A 153 13.20 -3.00 -13.39
C LEU A 153 12.12 -4.09 -13.40
N LEU A 154 10.87 -3.70 -13.57
CA LEU A 154 9.86 -4.68 -13.99
C LEU A 154 10.01 -4.76 -15.50
N ASP A 155 10.25 -5.95 -16.02
CA ASP A 155 10.21 -6.17 -17.45
C ASP A 155 8.85 -5.69 -17.97
N PRO A 156 8.81 -5.07 -19.17
CA PRO A 156 7.56 -4.69 -19.80
C PRO A 156 6.58 -5.87 -19.80
N VAL A 157 5.31 -5.60 -19.58
CA VAL A 157 4.30 -6.65 -19.45
C VAL A 157 3.33 -6.61 -20.63
N ASP A 158 2.98 -7.79 -21.15
CA ASP A 158 1.96 -7.93 -22.20
C ASP A 158 0.55 -7.71 -21.63
N ILE A 159 -0.13 -6.65 -22.07
CA ILE A 159 -1.47 -6.33 -21.58
C ILE A 159 -2.54 -7.37 -21.94
N ASN A 160 -2.31 -8.18 -22.98
CA ASN A 160 -3.26 -9.21 -23.41
C ASN A 160 -3.14 -10.48 -22.55
N LEU A 161 -1.97 -10.75 -21.99
CA LEU A 161 -1.69 -11.99 -21.25
C LEU A 161 -1.62 -11.80 -19.73
N ALA A 162 -1.19 -10.62 -19.28
CA ALA A 162 -0.89 -10.37 -17.87
C ALA A 162 -2.10 -10.50 -16.95
N THR A 163 -1.88 -10.98 -15.74
CA THR A 163 -2.87 -11.00 -14.67
C THR A 163 -3.15 -9.60 -14.15
N GLU A 164 -4.30 -9.42 -13.48
CA GLU A 164 -4.63 -8.16 -12.80
C GLU A 164 -3.52 -7.73 -11.82
N GLN A 165 -2.92 -8.69 -11.13
CA GLN A 165 -1.86 -8.45 -10.15
C GLN A 165 -0.58 -7.94 -10.85
N GLU A 166 -0.15 -8.58 -11.93
CA GLU A 166 1.01 -8.17 -12.72
C GLU A 166 0.82 -6.79 -13.36
N LEU A 167 -0.39 -6.51 -13.86
CA LEU A 167 -0.74 -5.19 -14.39
C LEU A 167 -0.71 -4.14 -13.29
N SER A 168 -1.29 -4.41 -12.12
CA SER A 168 -1.35 -3.44 -11.01
C SER A 168 0.03 -3.12 -10.38
N ALA A 169 1.03 -3.96 -10.65
CA ALA A 169 2.41 -3.73 -10.22
C ALA A 169 3.15 -2.74 -11.13
N GLN A 170 2.68 -2.52 -12.36
CA GLN A 170 3.34 -1.65 -13.32
C GLN A 170 3.22 -0.16 -12.96
N PRO A 171 4.26 0.64 -13.21
CA PRO A 171 4.19 2.09 -13.05
C PRO A 171 3.02 2.68 -13.85
N ALA A 172 2.30 3.63 -13.24
CA ALA A 172 1.09 4.26 -13.78
C ALA A 172 -0.13 3.34 -13.98
N ILE A 173 -0.06 2.04 -13.65
CA ILE A 173 -1.20 1.12 -13.67
C ILE A 173 -1.59 0.75 -12.23
N GLY A 174 -2.55 1.48 -11.66
CA GLY A 174 -3.13 1.12 -10.37
C GLY A 174 -4.15 -0.02 -10.47
N LEU A 175 -4.53 -0.60 -9.32
CA LEU A 175 -5.53 -1.68 -9.21
C LEU A 175 -6.83 -1.41 -10.01
N ILE A 176 -7.32 -0.17 -9.99
CA ILE A 176 -8.54 0.22 -10.72
C ILE A 176 -8.34 0.08 -12.23
N LEU A 177 -7.20 0.55 -12.74
CA LEU A 177 -6.89 0.48 -14.16
C LEU A 177 -6.63 -0.98 -14.59
N ALA A 178 -5.90 -1.75 -13.77
CA ALA A 178 -5.67 -3.17 -14.00
C ALA A 178 -6.98 -3.96 -14.14
N LYS A 179 -7.95 -3.76 -13.22
CA LYS A 179 -9.29 -4.35 -13.33
C LYS A 179 -9.99 -3.98 -14.62
N LYS A 180 -9.91 -2.71 -15.01
CA LYS A 180 -10.54 -2.20 -16.23
C LYS A 180 -9.90 -2.84 -17.48
N ILE A 181 -8.58 -3.00 -17.51
CA ILE A 181 -7.84 -3.66 -18.61
C ILE A 181 -8.34 -5.10 -18.78
N VAL A 182 -8.39 -5.86 -17.69
CA VAL A 182 -8.84 -7.26 -17.71
C VAL A 182 -10.31 -7.38 -18.12
N ALA A 183 -11.18 -6.51 -17.60
CA ALA A 183 -12.59 -6.49 -17.97
C ALA A 183 -12.77 -6.21 -19.48
N VAL A 184 -12.12 -5.15 -19.98
CA VAL A 184 -12.24 -4.73 -21.38
C VAL A 184 -11.74 -5.81 -22.34
N ARG A 185 -10.62 -6.48 -22.05
CA ARG A 185 -10.14 -7.57 -22.93
C ARG A 185 -10.99 -8.83 -22.87
N ASN A 186 -11.66 -9.11 -21.74
CA ASN A 186 -12.58 -10.23 -21.62
C ASN A 186 -13.91 -9.95 -22.35
N GLU A 187 -14.37 -8.71 -22.35
CA GLU A 187 -15.63 -8.30 -22.96
C GLU A 187 -15.52 -8.06 -24.47
N SER A 188 -14.47 -7.38 -24.92
CA SER A 188 -14.31 -6.97 -26.33
C SER A 188 -13.09 -7.58 -27.02
N GLY A 189 -12.41 -8.54 -26.38
CA GLY A 189 -11.26 -9.24 -26.95
C GLY A 189 -9.95 -8.48 -26.78
N ALA A 190 -8.85 -9.13 -27.20
CA ALA A 190 -7.48 -8.61 -27.11
C ALA A 190 -7.33 -7.22 -27.74
N PHE A 191 -6.43 -6.41 -27.17
CA PHE A 191 -6.05 -5.12 -27.72
C PHE A 191 -5.14 -5.32 -28.94
N SER A 192 -5.38 -4.54 -29.98
CA SER A 192 -4.65 -4.64 -31.26
C SER A 192 -3.47 -3.67 -31.35
N SER A 193 -3.55 -2.52 -30.68
CA SER A 193 -2.49 -1.52 -30.63
C SER A 193 -2.56 -0.67 -29.36
N LEU A 194 -1.52 0.13 -29.08
CA LEU A 194 -1.51 1.05 -27.94
C LEU A 194 -2.56 2.15 -28.09
N GLU A 195 -2.87 2.53 -29.34
CA GLU A 195 -3.96 3.46 -29.66
C GLU A 195 -5.33 2.84 -29.34
N ASP A 196 -5.58 1.58 -29.73
CA ASP A 196 -6.81 0.85 -29.39
C ASP A 196 -6.99 0.73 -27.87
N PHE A 197 -5.91 0.39 -27.17
CA PHE A 197 -5.86 0.35 -25.71
C PHE A 197 -6.23 1.70 -25.08
N GLY A 198 -5.62 2.80 -25.56
CA GLY A 198 -5.89 4.15 -25.08
C GLY A 198 -7.35 4.57 -25.28
N LEU A 199 -7.91 4.28 -26.45
CA LEU A 199 -9.30 4.59 -26.80
C LEU A 199 -10.30 3.81 -25.94
N ARG A 200 -10.15 2.49 -25.86
CA ARG A 200 -11.07 1.59 -25.12
C ARG A 200 -11.05 1.85 -23.62
N LEU A 201 -9.91 2.30 -23.07
CA LEU A 201 -9.80 2.67 -21.66
C LEU A 201 -10.11 4.14 -21.38
N SER A 202 -10.40 4.94 -22.41
CA SER A 202 -10.65 6.38 -22.32
C SER A 202 -9.49 7.15 -21.67
N LEU A 203 -8.25 6.77 -22.02
CA LEU A 203 -7.04 7.38 -21.48
C LEU A 203 -6.65 8.64 -22.26
N LYS A 204 -6.21 9.68 -21.55
CA LYS A 204 -5.66 10.88 -22.19
C LYS A 204 -4.25 10.58 -22.74
N PRO A 205 -3.80 11.26 -23.83
CA PRO A 205 -2.51 10.97 -24.48
C PRO A 205 -1.30 10.97 -23.53
N HIS A 206 -1.23 11.95 -22.62
CA HIS A 206 -0.14 12.06 -21.64
C HIS A 206 -0.12 10.94 -20.59
N ILE A 207 -1.22 10.21 -20.41
CA ILE A 207 -1.27 9.03 -19.51
C ILE A 207 -0.74 7.81 -20.26
N LEU A 208 -1.13 7.64 -21.52
CA LEU A 208 -0.67 6.56 -22.38
C LEU A 208 0.85 6.62 -22.59
N GLU A 209 1.40 7.83 -22.79
CA GLU A 209 2.84 8.07 -22.95
C GLU A 209 3.66 7.68 -21.70
N LYS A 210 3.09 7.84 -20.50
CA LYS A 210 3.74 7.40 -19.26
C LYS A 210 3.72 5.88 -19.08
N MET A 211 2.78 5.21 -19.72
CA MET A 211 2.58 3.76 -19.61
C MET A 211 3.34 2.98 -20.68
N SER A 212 3.55 3.57 -21.87
CA SER A 212 4.12 2.88 -23.04
C SER A 212 5.52 2.30 -22.83
N SER A 213 6.30 2.81 -21.87
CA SER A 213 7.62 2.26 -21.50
C SER A 213 7.56 1.03 -20.59
N HIS A 214 6.38 0.65 -20.10
CA HIS A 214 6.18 -0.43 -19.12
C HIS A 214 5.22 -1.52 -19.60
N ILE A 215 4.62 -1.35 -20.79
CA ILE A 215 3.66 -2.30 -21.37
C ILE A 215 3.95 -2.52 -22.85
N TYR A 216 3.59 -3.70 -23.35
CA TYR A 216 3.57 -4.00 -24.78
C TYR A 216 2.35 -4.84 -25.16
N ILE A 217 2.14 -5.01 -26.47
CA ILE A 217 1.04 -5.81 -27.03
C ILE A 217 1.67 -6.81 -28.00
N SER A 218 1.54 -8.10 -27.73
CA SER A 218 1.88 -9.12 -28.74
C SER A 218 0.75 -9.25 -29.77
N SER A 219 1.11 -9.29 -31.06
CA SER A 219 0.17 -9.66 -32.11
C SER A 219 -0.18 -11.14 -31.95
N ILE A 220 -1.42 -11.45 -31.58
CA ILE A 220 -1.89 -12.83 -31.59
C ILE A 220 -2.01 -13.26 -33.06
N LYS A 221 -1.12 -14.15 -33.51
CA LYS A 221 -1.25 -14.79 -34.82
C LYS A 221 -2.54 -15.61 -34.79
N LYS A 222 -3.54 -15.20 -35.57
CA LYS A 222 -4.81 -15.90 -35.73
C LYS A 222 -4.50 -17.33 -36.18
N GLU A 223 -4.74 -18.34 -35.34
CA GLU A 223 -4.68 -19.74 -35.78
C GLU A 223 -5.76 -19.91 -36.85
N GLU A 224 -5.31 -20.13 -38.08
CA GLU A 224 -6.15 -20.57 -39.19
C GLU A 224 -6.80 -21.89 -38.78
N PRO A 225 -8.11 -22.08 -38.98
CA PRO A 225 -8.74 -23.37 -38.73
C PRO A 225 -8.00 -24.42 -39.57
N LEU A 226 -7.50 -25.45 -38.90
CA LEU A 226 -6.93 -26.65 -39.51
C LEU A 226 -7.84 -27.10 -40.65
N HIS A 227 -7.43 -26.84 -41.89
CA HIS A 227 -8.02 -27.47 -43.06
C HIS A 227 -7.88 -28.99 -42.88
N PRO A 228 -8.97 -29.76 -42.75
CA PRO A 228 -8.87 -31.20 -42.81
C PRO A 228 -8.55 -31.55 -44.27
N ASN A 229 -7.29 -31.93 -44.48
CA ASN A 229 -6.72 -32.70 -45.57
C ASN A 229 -7.46 -32.68 -46.92
N SER A 230 -6.82 -32.05 -47.91
CA SER A 230 -7.01 -32.40 -49.31
C SER A 230 -6.70 -33.89 -49.52
N GLY A 231 -7.60 -34.61 -50.18
CA GLY A 231 -7.26 -35.81 -50.94
C GLY A 231 -7.99 -37.10 -50.58
N ARG A 232 -9.07 -37.40 -51.32
CA ARG A 232 -9.14 -38.61 -52.16
C ARG A 232 -10.23 -38.45 -53.22
N VAL A 233 -9.80 -38.32 -54.47
CA VAL A 233 -10.65 -38.59 -55.64
C VAL A 233 -10.89 -40.10 -55.66
N VAL A 234 -12.16 -40.51 -55.80
CA VAL A 234 -12.51 -41.87 -56.20
C VAL A 234 -13.42 -41.72 -57.40
N ASP A 235 -12.86 -41.98 -58.58
CA ASP A 235 -13.62 -42.24 -59.80
C ASP A 235 -14.43 -43.52 -59.60
N PHE A 236 -15.75 -43.45 -59.82
CA PHE A 236 -16.59 -44.50 -60.41
C PHE A 236 -17.84 -43.86 -61.03
#